data_AF-A0A7W6HTI9-F1
#
_entry.id   AF-A0A7W6HTI9-F1
#
_cell.length_a   1.000
_cell.length_b   1.000
_cell.length_c   1.000
_cell.angle_alpha   90.00
_cell.angle_beta   90.00
_cell.angle_gamma   90.00
#
_symmetry.space_group_name_H-M   'P 1'
#
loop_
_entity.id
_entity.type
_entity.pdbx_description
1 polymer ?
#
loop_
_entity_poly.entity_id
_entity_poly.type
_entity_poly.pdbx_seq_one_letter_code
_entity_poly.pdbx_strand_id
1 'polypeptide(L)'
;MEIPQIEDLDEVVDALRIKNNAPWVTQPIQGIEGTDPMIYSIEEVTATEGGDAMVFKQELRIIGNGSFYYPLEHKAPAGKYVVSIRITNEGYSHVVKDIYTFVVK
;
A
#
# COMPACT_ATOMS: atom_id res chain seq x y z
N MET A 1 10.83 -16.23 11.47
CA MET A 1 11.23 -15.26 10.42
C MET A 1 11.23 -13.91 11.08
N GLU A 2 12.40 -13.34 11.34
CA GLU A 2 12.50 -11.96 11.80
C GLU A 2 12.20 -11.05 10.60
N ILE A 3 11.22 -10.16 10.77
CA ILE A 3 10.98 -9.07 9.83
C ILE A 3 12.19 -8.15 9.98
N PRO A 4 12.99 -7.88 8.94
CA PRO A 4 14.14 -7.01 9.08
C PRO A 4 13.64 -5.63 9.51
N GLN A 5 14.14 -5.17 10.67
CA GLN A 5 14.01 -3.77 11.05
C GLN A 5 14.74 -2.94 9.99
N ILE A 6 14.06 -1.94 9.42
CA ILE A 6 14.65 -0.98 8.49
C ILE A 6 15.59 -0.10 9.31
N GLU A 7 16.79 -0.60 9.59
CA GLU A 7 17.92 0.19 10.07
C GLU A 7 18.77 0.53 8.85
N ASP A 8 18.79 1.83 8.55
CA ASP A 8 19.54 2.57 7.53
C ASP A 8 19.04 2.52 6.07
N LEU A 9 18.90 3.72 5.50
CA LEU A 9 18.68 3.96 4.06
C LEU A 9 19.90 3.42 3.30
N ASP A 10 19.70 2.44 2.42
CA ASP A 10 20.76 1.99 1.51
C ASP A 10 20.91 3.02 0.39
N GLU A 11 21.94 3.87 0.50
CA GLU A 11 22.21 4.96 -0.44
C GLU A 11 22.25 4.49 -1.90
N VAL A 12 22.74 3.27 -2.17
CA VAL A 12 22.83 2.72 -3.53
C VAL A 12 21.46 2.32 -4.04
N VAL A 13 20.67 1.61 -3.23
CA VAL A 13 19.32 1.18 -3.59
C VAL A 13 18.39 2.38 -3.77
N ASP A 14 18.49 3.37 -2.89
CA ASP A 14 17.69 4.59 -2.97
C ASP A 14 18.08 5.47 -4.16
N ALA A 15 19.38 5.61 -4.46
CA ALA A 15 19.83 6.30 -5.67
C ALA A 15 19.31 5.62 -6.94
N LEU A 16 19.29 4.28 -6.99
CA LEU A 16 18.72 3.54 -8.11
C LEU A 16 17.20 3.70 -8.21
N ARG A 17 16.47 3.74 -7.07
CA ARG A 17 15.04 4.00 -7.04
C ARG A 17 14.70 5.38 -7.60
N ILE A 18 15.43 6.41 -7.14
CA ILE A 18 15.28 7.80 -7.63
C ILE A 18 15.61 7.88 -9.12
N LYS A 19 16.75 7.32 -9.55
CA LYS A 19 17.17 7.34 -10.96
C LYS A 19 16.14 6.69 -11.89
N ASN A 20 15.50 5.62 -11.44
CA ASN A 20 14.53 4.87 -12.24
C ASN A 20 13.08 5.30 -12.00
N ASN A 21 12.82 6.30 -11.14
CA ASN A 21 11.49 6.68 -10.67
C ASN A 21 10.65 5.45 -10.22
N ALA A 22 11.29 4.50 -9.53
CA ALA A 22 10.65 3.25 -9.20
C ALA A 22 9.66 3.44 -8.03
N PRO A 23 8.43 2.91 -8.13
CA PRO A 23 7.41 3.08 -7.10
C PRO A 23 7.79 2.37 -5.80
N TRP A 24 7.21 2.84 -4.70
CA TRP A 24 7.16 2.09 -3.46
C TRP A 24 6.21 0.91 -3.60
N VAL A 25 6.67 -0.27 -3.18
CA VAL A 25 5.91 -1.52 -3.27
C VAL A 25 5.89 -2.20 -1.91
N THR A 26 4.70 -2.55 -1.42
CA THR A 26 4.57 -3.31 -0.17
C THR A 26 4.84 -4.79 -0.42
N GLN A 27 5.10 -5.53 0.66
CA GLN A 27 4.98 -6.98 0.58
C GLN A 27 3.53 -7.38 0.28
N PRO A 28 3.32 -8.52 -0.40
CA PRO A 28 2.00 -9.09 -0.57
C PRO A 28 1.27 -9.29 0.75
N ILE A 29 -0.06 -9.19 0.74
CA ILE A 29 -0.87 -9.53 1.90
C ILE A 29 -0.84 -11.05 2.08
N GLN A 30 -0.58 -11.50 3.30
CA GLN A 30 -0.51 -12.91 3.66
C GLN A 30 -1.57 -13.28 4.69
N GLY A 31 -1.83 -14.58 4.85
CA GLY A 31 -2.73 -15.10 5.88
C GLY A 31 -4.22 -14.96 5.56
N ILE A 32 -4.58 -14.75 4.28
CA ILE A 32 -5.97 -14.78 3.86
C ILE A 32 -6.32 -16.17 3.35
N GLU A 33 -7.35 -16.76 3.95
CA GLU A 33 -7.90 -18.04 3.52
C GLU A 33 -9.07 -17.79 2.55
N GLY A 34 -9.04 -18.46 1.40
CA GLY A 34 -10.08 -18.35 0.39
C GLY A 34 -9.73 -19.18 -0.85
N THR A 35 -10.73 -19.46 -1.67
CA THR A 35 -10.52 -20.10 -2.98
C THR A 35 -10.10 -19.05 -4.00
N ASP A 36 -9.06 -19.35 -4.77
CA ASP A 36 -8.64 -18.55 -5.91
C ASP A 36 -9.70 -18.55 -7.03
N PRO A 37 -9.83 -17.45 -7.81
CA PRO A 37 -9.06 -16.23 -7.73
C PRO A 37 -9.59 -15.26 -6.68
N MET A 38 -8.67 -14.66 -5.91
CA MET A 38 -8.97 -13.59 -4.96
C MET A 38 -8.74 -12.21 -5.60
N ILE A 39 -9.75 -11.36 -5.56
CA ILE A 39 -9.72 -10.00 -6.11
C ILE A 39 -9.57 -9.01 -4.95
N TYR A 40 -8.55 -8.16 -5.04
CA TYR A 40 -8.23 -7.13 -4.05
C TYR A 40 -8.59 -5.75 -4.59
N SER A 41 -9.31 -4.95 -3.81
CA SER A 41 -9.62 -3.56 -4.15
C SER A 41 -9.51 -2.64 -2.94
N ILE A 42 -9.20 -1.36 -3.19
CA ILE A 42 -9.13 -0.35 -2.15
C ILE A 42 -10.56 0.05 -1.78
N GLU A 43 -10.97 -0.25 -0.55
CA GLU A 43 -12.29 0.09 -0.03
C GLU A 43 -12.29 1.56 0.42
N GLU A 44 -11.43 1.88 1.38
CA GLU A 44 -11.41 3.17 2.05
C GLU A 44 -9.98 3.61 2.34
N VAL A 45 -9.76 4.93 2.30
CA VAL A 45 -8.53 5.56 2.76
C VAL A 45 -8.94 6.68 3.70
N THR A 46 -8.37 6.72 4.89
CA THR A 46 -8.47 7.85 5.81
C THR A 46 -7.12 8.54 5.93
N ALA A 47 -7.11 9.85 6.14
CA ALA A 47 -5.90 10.64 6.26
C ALA A 47 -5.91 11.45 7.56
N THR A 48 -4.74 11.58 8.15
CA THR A 48 -4.47 12.37 9.35
C THR A 48 -3.18 13.18 9.16
N GLU A 49 -2.89 14.09 10.09
CA GLU A 49 -1.63 14.86 10.10
C GLU A 49 -1.43 15.75 8.85
N GLY A 50 -2.53 16.31 8.32
CA GLY A 50 -2.49 17.20 7.14
C GLY A 50 -2.59 16.47 5.80
N GLY A 51 -2.70 15.14 5.82
CA GLY A 51 -2.88 14.33 4.62
C GLY A 51 -4.21 14.56 3.88
N ASP A 52 -4.23 14.30 2.58
CA ASP A 52 -5.45 14.31 1.75
C ASP A 52 -5.73 12.89 1.23
N ALA A 53 -6.71 12.23 1.85
CA ALA A 53 -7.07 10.85 1.54
C ALA A 53 -7.53 10.66 0.09
N MET A 54 -8.18 11.67 -0.51
CA MET A 54 -8.70 11.55 -1.86
C MET A 54 -7.54 11.58 -2.87
N VAL A 55 -6.60 12.50 -2.70
CA VAL A 55 -5.40 12.58 -3.57
C VAL A 55 -4.56 11.32 -3.43
N PHE A 56 -4.29 10.87 -2.20
CA PHE A 56 -3.55 9.63 -1.95
C PHE A 56 -4.21 8.40 -2.59
N LYS A 57 -5.52 8.24 -2.42
CA LYS A 57 -6.27 7.11 -2.98
C LYS A 57 -6.25 7.08 -4.52
N GLN A 58 -6.18 8.23 -5.20
CA GLN A 58 -6.08 8.28 -6.66
C GLN A 58 -4.73 7.78 -7.18
N GLU A 59 -3.67 7.91 -6.39
CA GLU A 59 -2.31 7.52 -6.75
C GLU A 59 -1.97 6.09 -6.29
N LEU A 60 -2.68 5.58 -5.29
CA LEU A 60 -2.50 4.23 -4.75
C LEU A 60 -3.10 3.17 -5.68
N ARG A 61 -2.33 2.11 -5.93
CA ARG A 61 -2.79 0.93 -6.67
C ARG A 61 -2.60 -0.32 -5.85
N ILE A 62 -3.48 -1.30 -6.05
CA ILE A 62 -3.34 -2.65 -5.50
C ILE A 62 -3.32 -3.64 -6.67
N ILE A 63 -2.30 -4.49 -6.73
CA ILE A 63 -2.06 -5.39 -7.87
C ILE A 63 -1.75 -6.80 -7.36
N GLY A 64 -2.24 -7.80 -8.09
CA GLY A 64 -1.94 -9.21 -7.82
C GLY A 64 -2.48 -9.67 -6.47
N ASN A 65 -1.60 -10.25 -5.67
CA ASN A 65 -1.86 -10.80 -4.33
C ASN A 65 -1.94 -9.74 -3.22
N GLY A 66 -2.52 -8.58 -3.53
CA GLY A 66 -2.72 -7.50 -2.55
C GLY A 66 -1.48 -6.62 -2.32
N SER A 67 -0.49 -6.64 -3.21
CA SER A 67 0.66 -5.72 -3.11
C SER A 67 0.24 -4.31 -3.50
N PHE A 68 0.57 -3.32 -2.67
CA PHE A 68 0.32 -1.93 -2.97
C PHE A 68 1.48 -1.31 -3.74
N TYR A 69 1.16 -0.45 -4.68
CA TYR A 69 2.09 0.34 -5.46
C TYR A 69 1.74 1.82 -5.26
N TYR A 70 2.73 2.59 -4.84
CA TYR A 70 2.61 4.03 -4.68
C TYR A 70 3.77 4.73 -5.42
N PRO A 71 3.49 5.72 -6.27
CA PRO A 71 4.54 6.33 -7.08
C PRO A 71 5.55 7.08 -6.21
N LEU A 72 6.81 7.14 -6.66
CA LEU A 72 7.86 7.87 -5.95
C LEU A 72 7.58 9.38 -5.99
N GLU A 73 7.30 9.90 -7.19
CA GLU A 73 6.75 11.25 -7.37
C GLU A 73 5.23 11.21 -7.21
N HIS A 74 4.73 11.92 -6.20
CA HIS A 74 3.33 11.88 -5.81
C HIS A 74 2.83 13.27 -5.42
N LYS A 75 1.52 13.46 -5.44
CA LYS A 75 0.85 14.73 -5.12
C LYS A 75 0.24 14.73 -3.72
N ALA A 76 0.03 13.57 -3.11
CA ALA A 76 -0.52 13.52 -1.78
C ALA A 76 0.41 14.26 -0.80
N PRO A 77 -0.13 15.15 0.06
CA PRO A 77 0.68 15.88 1.02
C PRO A 77 1.28 14.95 2.08
N ALA A 78 2.29 15.45 2.79
CA ALA A 78 2.81 14.78 3.98
C ALA A 78 1.67 14.51 4.99
N GLY A 79 1.72 13.34 5.60
CA GLY A 79 0.68 12.89 6.51
C GLY A 79 0.63 11.38 6.63
N LYS A 80 -0.34 10.91 7.42
CA LYS A 80 -0.54 9.50 7.70
C LYS A 80 -1.84 9.00 7.09
N TYR A 81 -1.74 7.97 6.26
CA TYR A 81 -2.85 7.40 5.48
C TYR A 81 -3.12 5.97 5.92
N VAL A 82 -4.34 5.68 6.36
CA VAL A 82 -4.76 4.34 6.76
C VAL A 82 -5.69 3.77 5.69
N VAL A 83 -5.36 2.59 5.20
CA VAL A 83 -6.03 1.96 4.05
C VAL A 83 -6.78 0.71 4.50
N SER A 84 -8.03 0.63 4.09
CA SER A 84 -8.87 -0.56 4.18
C SER A 84 -9.08 -1.15 2.79
N ILE A 85 -9.15 -2.47 2.71
CA ILE A 85 -9.36 -3.19 1.44
C ILE A 85 -10.61 -4.05 1.48
N ARG A 86 -11.11 -4.35 0.29
CA ARG A 86 -12.07 -5.40 0.07
C ARG A 86 -11.39 -6.54 -0.67
N ILE A 87 -11.68 -7.75 -0.20
CA ILE A 87 -11.24 -9.01 -0.81
C ILE A 87 -12.50 -9.74 -1.23
N THR A 88 -12.56 -10.15 -2.50
CA THR A 88 -13.72 -10.82 -3.06
C THR A 88 -13.28 -12.06 -3.83
N ASN A 89 -13.99 -13.17 -3.64
CA ASN A 89 -13.86 -14.38 -4.45
C ASN A 89 -15.27 -14.90 -4.80
N GLU A 90 -15.36 -16.08 -5.40
CA GLU A 90 -16.64 -16.66 -5.77
C GLU A 90 -17.55 -16.84 -4.53
N GLY A 91 -18.62 -16.04 -4.46
CA GLY A 91 -19.64 -16.13 -3.42
C GLY A 91 -19.33 -15.41 -2.10
N TYR A 92 -18.12 -14.88 -1.90
CA TYR A 92 -17.77 -14.13 -0.68
C TYR A 92 -17.11 -12.78 -0.97
N SER A 93 -17.44 -11.80 -0.15
CA SER A 93 -16.78 -10.48 -0.13
C SER A 93 -16.60 -10.04 1.31
N HIS A 94 -15.39 -9.64 1.66
CA HIS A 94 -15.05 -9.21 3.01
C HIS A 94 -14.22 -7.92 2.97
N VAL A 95 -14.51 -7.01 3.90
CA VAL A 95 -13.73 -5.78 4.07
C VAL A 95 -12.78 -5.97 5.24
N VAL A 96 -11.48 -5.86 4.97
CA VAL A 96 -10.44 -5.83 6.00
C VAL A 96 -10.10 -4.38 6.27
N LYS A 97 -10.46 -3.91 7.46
CA LYS A 97 -10.26 -2.52 7.86
C LYS A 97 -8.83 -2.28 8.35
N ASP A 98 -8.34 -1.08 8.07
CA ASP A 98 -7.09 -0.53 8.60
C ASP A 98 -5.88 -1.46 8.43
N ILE A 99 -5.81 -2.14 7.28
CA ILE A 99 -4.81 -3.18 7.00
C ILE A 99 -3.41 -2.63 6.81
N TYR A 100 -3.29 -1.40 6.30
CA TYR A 100 -2.01 -0.74 6.04
C TYR A 100 -2.03 0.71 6.47
N THR A 101 -0.87 1.18 6.95
CA THR A 101 -0.61 2.58 7.23
C THR A 101 0.57 3.04 6.38
N PHE A 102 0.36 4.08 5.59
CA PHE A 102 1.41 4.78 4.85
C PHE A 102 1.75 6.08 5.59
N VAL A 103 3.04 6.36 5.69
CA VAL A 103 3.56 7.61 6.26
C VAL A 103 4.30 8.33 5.15
N VAL A 104 3.74 9.44 4.70
CA VAL A 104 4.35 10.32 3.69
C VAL A 104 5.01 11.49 4.43
N LYS A 105 6.27 11.77 4.12
CA LYS A 105 7.11 12.79 4.78
C LYS A 105 7.59 13.83 3.78
#